data_AF-A0A959TRK7-F1
#
_entry.id   AF-A0A959TRK7-F1
#
_cell.length_a   1.000
_cell.length_b   1.000
_cell.length_c   1.000
_cell.angle_alpha   90.00
_cell.angle_beta   90.00
_cell.angle_gamma   90.00
#
_symmetry.space_group_name_H-M   'P 1'
#
loop_
_entity.id
_entity.type
_entity.pdbx_description
1 polymer ?
#
loop_
_entity_poly.entity_id
_entity_poly.type
_entity_poly.pdbx_seq_one_letter_code
_entity_poly.pdbx_strand_id
1 'polypeptide(L)'
;MQQQARVRLDLLAAAGLATGALFGVGGSLMHTPVWREFLYEISSVGLVVGAALLTVRYLMAGDAAAAAGFLVLAIGEAVMSGGTVAEPGAARASFGAGMALYVPALVLVGLSRSFPLWVRIVGVLAGAPFLLAAAKIFLDGPVFSTDALPGAGYGLLTLTIVGWIATILRRTPVKDNG
;
A
#
# COMPACT_ATOMS: atom_id res chain seq x y z
N MET A 1 4.04 14.02 26.75
CA MET A 1 2.85 14.02 25.86
C MET A 1 3.17 13.61 24.42
N GLN A 2 4.25 14.13 23.79
CA GLN A 2 4.56 13.78 22.39
C GLN A 2 4.91 12.31 22.11
N GLN A 3 5.44 11.57 23.09
CA GLN A 3 5.82 10.17 22.89
C GLN A 3 4.61 9.22 22.84
N GLN A 4 3.61 9.41 23.71
CA GLN A 4 2.36 8.62 23.68
C GLN A 4 1.57 8.86 22.39
N ALA A 5 1.53 10.10 21.89
CA ALA A 5 0.90 10.41 20.60
C ALA A 5 1.58 9.68 19.43
N ARG A 6 2.94 9.62 19.42
CA ARG A 6 3.69 8.86 18.41
C ARG A 6 3.43 7.36 18.50
N VAL A 7 3.41 6.79 19.70
CA VAL A 7 3.10 5.36 19.91
C VAL A 7 1.71 5.02 19.38
N ARG A 8 0.69 5.82 19.70
CA ARG A 8 -0.68 5.62 19.19
C ARG A 8 -0.73 5.70 17.67
N LEU A 9 -0.03 6.67 17.08
CA LEU A 9 0.04 6.82 15.63
C LEU A 9 0.70 5.61 14.96
N ASP A 10 1.84 5.14 15.49
CA ASP A 10 2.55 3.98 14.95
C ASP A 10 1.67 2.70 15.04
N LEU A 11 0.91 2.53 16.12
CA LEU A 11 -0.04 1.41 16.28
C LEU A 11 -1.22 1.51 15.30
N LEU A 12 -1.81 2.69 15.12
CA LEU A 12 -2.92 2.88 14.18
C LEU A 12 -2.46 2.71 12.73
N ALA A 13 -1.26 3.18 12.39
CA ALA A 13 -0.67 2.97 11.08
C ALA A 13 -0.40 1.49 10.82
N ALA A 14 0.18 0.78 11.81
CA ALA A 14 0.39 -0.67 11.74
C ALA A 14 -0.92 -1.43 11.56
N ALA A 15 -1.96 -1.06 12.30
CA ALA A 15 -3.28 -1.67 12.19
C ALA A 15 -3.90 -1.46 10.81
N GLY A 16 -3.87 -0.23 10.27
CA GLY A 16 -4.36 0.06 8.92
C GLY A 16 -3.64 -0.76 7.85
N LEU A 17 -2.31 -0.78 7.90
CA LEU A 17 -1.49 -1.60 6.99
C LEU A 17 -1.77 -3.10 7.12
N ALA A 18 -1.95 -3.61 8.34
CA ALA A 18 -2.27 -5.00 8.60
C ALA A 18 -3.65 -5.37 8.04
N THR A 19 -4.66 -4.52 8.25
CA THR A 19 -5.98 -4.66 7.63
C THR A 19 -5.85 -4.67 6.10
N GLY A 20 -5.10 -3.73 5.54
CA GLY A 20 -4.82 -3.70 4.10
C GLY A 20 -4.27 -5.02 3.57
N ALA A 21 -3.17 -5.49 4.14
CA ALA A 21 -2.51 -6.72 3.73
C ALA A 21 -3.40 -7.98 3.91
N LEU A 22 -4.01 -8.15 5.09
CA LEU A 22 -4.77 -9.35 5.42
C LEU A 22 -6.01 -9.49 4.53
N PHE A 23 -6.75 -8.41 4.35
CA PHE A 23 -7.97 -8.43 3.53
C PHE A 23 -7.65 -8.50 2.03
N GLY A 24 -6.54 -7.92 1.58
CA GLY A 24 -6.09 -8.05 0.19
C GLY A 24 -5.70 -9.48 -0.17
N VAL A 25 -4.94 -10.16 0.70
CA VAL A 25 -4.65 -11.59 0.55
C VAL A 25 -5.94 -12.40 0.64
N GLY A 26 -6.79 -12.11 1.62
CA GLY A 26 -8.09 -12.77 1.80
C GLY A 26 -8.96 -12.70 0.54
N GLY A 27 -9.11 -11.53 -0.07
CA GLY A 27 -9.86 -11.35 -1.31
C GLY A 27 -9.31 -12.21 -2.45
N SER A 28 -7.98 -12.30 -2.57
CA SER A 28 -7.32 -13.10 -3.60
C SER A 28 -7.54 -14.61 -3.45
N LEU A 29 -7.90 -15.08 -2.26
CA LEU A 29 -8.25 -16.48 -1.99
C LEU A 29 -9.75 -16.78 -2.20
N MET A 30 -10.60 -15.74 -2.36
CA MET A 30 -12.04 -15.91 -2.54
C MET A 30 -12.40 -16.23 -3.98
N HIS A 31 -13.19 -17.29 -4.16
CA HIS A 31 -13.73 -17.70 -5.45
C HIS A 31 -15.00 -16.94 -5.84
N THR A 32 -15.77 -16.48 -4.84
CA THR A 32 -17.01 -15.72 -5.05
C THR A 32 -16.72 -14.23 -5.28
N PRO A 33 -17.20 -13.62 -6.38
CA PRO A 33 -16.92 -12.21 -6.71
C PRO A 33 -17.31 -11.22 -5.62
N VAL A 34 -18.52 -11.38 -5.05
CA VAL A 34 -19.05 -10.49 -3.99
C VAL A 34 -18.12 -10.41 -2.78
N TRP A 35 -17.65 -11.55 -2.28
CA TRP A 35 -16.74 -11.58 -1.13
C TRP A 35 -15.35 -11.08 -1.48
N ARG A 36 -14.87 -11.34 -2.70
CA ARG A 36 -13.59 -10.84 -3.18
C ARG A 36 -13.57 -9.31 -3.23
N GLU A 37 -14.57 -8.71 -3.87
CA GLU A 37 -14.70 -7.25 -4.00
C GLU A 37 -14.85 -6.59 -2.63
N PHE A 38 -15.71 -7.14 -1.77
CA PHE A 38 -15.88 -6.64 -0.40
C PHE A 38 -14.56 -6.63 0.40
N LEU A 39 -13.77 -7.71 0.32
CA LEU A 39 -12.48 -7.79 1.01
C LEU A 39 -11.45 -6.84 0.39
N TYR A 40 -11.45 -6.67 -0.94
CA TYR A 40 -10.59 -5.69 -1.61
C TYR A 40 -10.92 -4.24 -1.22
N GLU A 41 -12.19 -3.90 -1.03
CA GLU A 41 -12.55 -2.55 -0.56
C GLU A 41 -12.10 -2.31 0.89
N ILE A 42 -12.25 -3.29 1.79
CA ILE A 42 -11.70 -3.19 3.15
C ILE A 42 -10.16 -3.06 3.12
N SER A 43 -9.52 -3.82 2.22
CA SER A 43 -8.07 -3.75 2.01
C SER A 43 -7.65 -2.33 1.62
N SER A 44 -8.31 -1.74 0.62
CA SER A 44 -8.07 -0.38 0.15
C SER A 44 -8.18 0.65 1.27
N VAL A 45 -9.26 0.61 2.05
CA VAL A 45 -9.46 1.53 3.19
C VAL A 45 -8.31 1.38 4.21
N GLY A 46 -7.91 0.15 4.53
CA GLY A 46 -6.79 -0.12 5.42
C GLY A 46 -5.47 0.48 4.91
N LEU A 47 -5.16 0.27 3.63
CA LEU A 47 -3.97 0.81 2.99
C LEU A 47 -3.96 2.34 2.95
N VAL A 48 -5.08 2.98 2.57
CA VAL A 48 -5.21 4.44 2.57
C VAL A 48 -4.97 5.01 3.96
N VAL A 49 -5.62 4.47 4.99
CA VAL A 49 -5.47 4.94 6.37
C VAL A 49 -4.04 4.72 6.87
N GLY A 50 -3.48 3.53 6.66
CA GLY A 50 -2.12 3.19 7.09
C GLY A 50 -1.07 4.11 6.44
N ALA A 51 -1.16 4.30 5.13
CA ALA A 51 -0.25 5.15 4.37
C ALA A 51 -0.41 6.65 4.73
N ALA A 52 -1.63 7.14 4.93
CA ALA A 52 -1.86 8.51 5.38
C ALA A 52 -1.23 8.77 6.76
N LEU A 53 -1.37 7.84 7.70
CA LEU A 53 -0.74 7.97 9.02
C LEU A 53 0.78 7.89 8.93
N LEU A 54 1.34 6.98 8.12
CA LEU A 54 2.79 6.93 7.90
C LEU A 54 3.34 8.19 7.23
N THR A 55 2.56 8.83 6.36
CA THR A 55 2.93 10.13 5.78
C THR A 55 3.18 11.14 6.90
N VAL A 56 2.20 11.31 7.81
CA VAL A 56 2.32 12.22 8.95
C VAL A 56 3.49 11.82 9.85
N ARG A 57 3.66 10.51 10.10
CA ARG A 57 4.73 9.97 10.94
C ARG A 57 6.13 10.33 10.45
N TYR A 58 6.37 10.15 9.15
CA TYR A 58 7.68 10.36 8.54
C TYR A 58 7.94 11.84 8.25
N LEU A 59 6.88 12.63 7.98
CA LEU A 59 6.99 14.08 7.90
C LEU A 59 7.46 14.67 9.24
N MET A 60 6.85 14.25 10.36
CA MET A 60 7.29 14.64 11.70
C MET A 60 8.71 14.16 12.05
N ALA A 61 9.23 13.16 11.35
CA ALA A 61 10.58 12.63 11.54
C ALA A 61 11.62 13.28 10.62
N GLY A 62 11.22 14.18 9.73
CA GLY A 62 12.10 14.79 8.72
C GLY A 62 12.47 13.87 7.56
N ASP A 63 11.82 12.71 7.40
CA ASP A 63 12.06 11.79 6.30
C ASP A 63 11.09 12.08 5.15
N ALA A 64 11.42 13.11 4.36
CA ALA A 64 10.57 13.60 3.29
C ALA A 64 10.33 12.55 2.19
N ALA A 65 11.31 11.68 1.91
CA ALA A 65 11.17 10.63 0.90
C ALA A 65 10.15 9.58 1.31
N ALA A 66 10.22 9.07 2.54
CA ALA A 66 9.21 8.15 3.06
C ALA A 66 7.84 8.82 3.11
N ALA A 67 7.75 10.05 3.63
CA ALA A 67 6.50 10.77 3.73
C ALA A 67 5.83 10.97 2.36
N ALA A 68 6.58 11.45 1.37
CA ALA A 68 6.07 11.61 0.01
C ALA A 68 5.66 10.27 -0.61
N GLY A 69 6.46 9.22 -0.40
CA GLY A 69 6.15 7.88 -0.90
C GLY A 69 4.83 7.33 -0.36
N PHE A 70 4.60 7.42 0.96
CA PHE A 70 3.33 6.99 1.55
C PHE A 70 2.15 7.88 1.14
N LEU A 71 2.36 9.18 0.92
CA LEU A 71 1.32 10.06 0.44
C LEU A 71 0.88 9.67 -0.97
N VAL A 72 1.83 9.45 -1.87
CA VAL A 72 1.55 9.01 -3.25
C VAL A 72 0.91 7.62 -3.24
N LEU A 73 1.31 6.72 -2.34
CA LEU A 73 0.68 5.41 -2.17
C LEU A 73 -0.80 5.55 -1.79
N ALA A 74 -1.12 6.40 -0.81
CA ALA A 74 -2.49 6.65 -0.38
C ALA A 74 -3.36 7.23 -1.51
N ILE A 75 -2.80 8.16 -2.29
CA ILE A 75 -3.49 8.73 -3.47
C ILE A 75 -3.70 7.65 -4.54
N GLY A 76 -2.68 6.84 -4.83
CA GLY A 76 -2.77 5.75 -5.80
C GLY A 76 -3.86 4.75 -5.43
N GLU A 77 -3.93 4.36 -4.16
CA GLU A 77 -4.98 3.45 -3.67
C GLU A 77 -6.38 4.08 -3.77
N ALA A 78 -6.52 5.34 -3.35
CA ALA A 78 -7.80 6.04 -3.42
C ALA A 78 -8.29 6.21 -4.87
N VAL A 79 -7.39 6.52 -5.81
CA VAL A 79 -7.71 6.57 -7.25
C VAL A 79 -8.15 5.20 -7.75
N MET A 80 -7.43 4.14 -7.39
CA MET A 80 -7.74 2.79 -7.83
C MET A 80 -9.11 2.32 -7.32
N SER A 81 -9.40 2.50 -6.03
CA SER A 81 -10.65 2.10 -5.39
C SER A 81 -11.84 2.99 -5.79
N GLY A 82 -11.63 4.29 -6.03
CA GLY A 82 -12.71 5.18 -6.49
C GLY A 82 -13.28 4.81 -7.87
N GLY A 83 -12.52 4.06 -8.68
CA GLY A 83 -12.96 3.62 -10.01
C GLY A 83 -13.90 2.42 -10.01
N THR A 84 -14.14 1.74 -8.88
CA THR A 84 -14.88 0.47 -8.84
C THR A 84 -16.36 0.59 -9.18
N VAL A 85 -16.94 1.78 -9.00
CA VAL A 85 -18.34 2.09 -9.35
C VAL A 85 -18.50 2.80 -10.69
N ALA A 86 -17.40 3.04 -11.42
CA ALA A 86 -17.41 3.77 -12.68
C ALA A 86 -17.76 2.87 -13.88
N GLU A 87 -18.14 3.49 -15.00
CA GLU A 87 -18.28 2.79 -16.28
C GLU A 87 -17.00 2.03 -16.65
N PRO A 88 -17.06 0.87 -17.34
CA PRO A 88 -15.91 -0.05 -17.48
C PRO A 88 -14.62 0.59 -18.02
N GLY A 89 -14.73 1.55 -18.94
CA GLY A 89 -13.57 2.27 -19.46
C GLY A 89 -12.91 3.17 -18.42
N ALA A 90 -13.71 3.89 -17.63
CA ALA A 90 -13.24 4.74 -16.55
C ALA A 90 -12.69 3.91 -15.38
N ALA A 91 -13.33 2.81 -15.03
CA ALA A 91 -12.84 1.87 -14.02
C ALA A 91 -11.43 1.34 -14.37
N ARG A 92 -11.23 0.95 -15.65
CA ARG A 92 -9.92 0.49 -16.14
C ARG A 92 -8.86 1.59 -16.10
N ALA A 93 -9.21 2.80 -16.53
CA ALA A 93 -8.30 3.94 -16.49
C ALA A 93 -7.88 4.27 -15.05
N SER A 94 -8.82 4.26 -14.10
CA SER A 94 -8.54 4.47 -12.67
C SER A 94 -7.63 3.38 -12.09
N PHE A 95 -7.88 2.11 -12.45
CA PHE A 95 -7.05 0.99 -12.05
C PHE A 95 -5.60 1.12 -12.57
N GLY A 96 -5.45 1.47 -13.85
CA GLY A 96 -4.14 1.74 -14.45
C GLY A 96 -3.42 2.94 -13.81
N ALA A 97 -4.14 4.03 -13.54
CA ALA A 97 -3.60 5.22 -12.89
C ALA A 97 -3.13 4.94 -11.46
N GLY A 98 -3.91 4.18 -10.67
CA GLY A 98 -3.53 3.75 -9.33
C GLY A 98 -2.25 2.91 -9.33
N MET A 99 -2.17 1.90 -10.21
CA MET A 99 -0.96 1.09 -10.38
C MET A 99 0.24 1.94 -10.84
N ALA A 100 0.03 2.92 -11.72
CA ALA A 100 1.10 3.83 -12.14
C ALA A 100 1.63 4.68 -10.97
N LEU A 101 0.75 5.14 -10.07
CA LEU A 101 1.11 5.91 -8.86
C LEU A 101 1.83 5.07 -7.80
N TYR A 102 1.53 3.77 -7.71
CA TYR A 102 2.25 2.85 -6.84
C TYR A 102 3.75 2.79 -7.16
N VAL A 103 4.14 2.92 -8.43
CA VAL A 103 5.54 2.83 -8.86
C VAL A 103 6.42 3.90 -8.21
N PRO A 104 6.18 5.23 -8.41
CA PRO A 104 6.96 6.26 -7.74
C PRO A 104 6.76 6.24 -6.22
N ALA A 105 5.59 5.86 -5.71
CA ALA A 105 5.38 5.71 -4.27
C ALA A 105 6.38 4.71 -3.66
N LEU A 106 6.47 3.52 -4.25
CA LEU A 106 7.34 2.45 -3.78
C LEU A 106 8.82 2.79 -3.95
N VAL A 107 9.20 3.48 -5.03
CA VAL A 107 10.55 4.00 -5.21
C VAL A 107 10.90 5.00 -4.11
N LEU A 108 10.04 5.98 -3.83
CA LEU A 108 10.26 7.00 -2.82
C LEU A 108 10.40 6.40 -1.41
N VAL A 109 9.53 5.45 -1.05
CA VAL A 109 9.67 4.71 0.22
C VAL A 109 10.97 3.89 0.23
N GLY A 110 11.33 3.26 -0.90
CA GLY A 110 12.58 2.53 -1.07
C GLY A 110 13.85 3.38 -0.97
N LEU A 111 13.78 4.68 -1.21
CA LEU A 111 14.92 5.59 -1.02
C LEU A 111 15.17 5.93 0.46
N SER A 112 14.15 5.84 1.30
CA SER A 112 14.26 6.15 2.73
C SER A 112 15.20 5.16 3.45
N ARG A 113 16.16 5.72 4.19
CA ARG A 113 17.05 4.96 5.08
C ARG A 113 16.38 4.56 6.40
N SER A 114 15.14 4.98 6.63
CA SER A 114 14.37 4.56 7.80
C SER A 114 14.02 3.08 7.76
N PHE A 115 13.94 2.48 6.57
CA PHE A 115 13.64 1.06 6.40
C PHE A 115 14.89 0.21 6.19
N PRO A 116 14.89 -1.06 6.65
CA PRO A 116 16.00 -1.97 6.38
C PRO A 116 16.13 -2.25 4.87
N LEU A 117 17.35 -2.57 4.43
CA LEU A 117 17.68 -2.68 3.00
C LEU A 117 16.78 -3.67 2.25
N TRP A 118 16.43 -4.82 2.86
CA TRP A 118 15.58 -5.81 2.20
C TRP A 118 14.17 -5.27 1.91
N VAL A 119 13.57 -4.50 2.82
CA VAL A 119 12.24 -3.90 2.63
C VAL A 119 12.26 -2.91 1.48
N ARG A 120 13.35 -2.14 1.39
CA ARG A 120 13.56 -1.15 0.34
C ARG A 120 13.66 -1.83 -1.03
N ILE A 121 14.45 -2.90 -1.12
CA ILE A 121 14.62 -3.67 -2.36
C ILE A 121 13.31 -4.32 -2.78
N VAL A 122 12.64 -5.04 -1.88
CA VAL A 122 11.37 -5.71 -2.19
C VAL A 122 10.29 -4.68 -2.59
N GLY A 123 10.25 -3.52 -1.92
CA GLY A 123 9.33 -2.44 -2.25
C GLY A 123 9.54 -1.91 -3.66
N VAL A 124 10.80 -1.60 -4.03
CA VAL A 124 11.13 -1.14 -5.39
C VAL A 124 10.81 -2.22 -6.43
N LEU A 125 11.13 -3.48 -6.15
CA LEU A 125 10.83 -4.60 -7.05
C LEU A 125 9.32 -4.81 -7.24
N ALA A 126 8.50 -4.54 -6.22
CA ALA A 126 7.04 -4.59 -6.33
C ALA A 126 6.51 -3.59 -7.36
N GLY A 127 7.22 -2.48 -7.62
CA GLY A 127 6.83 -1.48 -8.62
C GLY A 127 6.88 -1.98 -10.07
N ALA A 128 7.78 -2.93 -10.40
CA ALA A 128 7.93 -3.43 -11.76
C ALA A 128 6.66 -4.08 -12.34
N PRO A 129 6.01 -5.05 -11.67
CA PRO A 129 4.75 -5.62 -12.18
C PRO A 129 3.62 -4.59 -12.28
N PHE A 130 3.51 -3.64 -11.35
CA PHE A 130 2.53 -2.55 -11.44
C PHE A 130 2.78 -1.64 -12.64
N LEU A 131 4.05 -1.30 -12.91
CA LEU A 131 4.43 -0.50 -14.08
C LEU A 131 4.04 -1.20 -15.37
N LEU A 132 4.34 -2.50 -15.49
CA LEU A 132 3.99 -3.29 -16.67
C LEU A 132 2.48 -3.42 -16.84
N ALA A 133 1.75 -3.66 -15.74
CA ALA A 133 0.29 -3.72 -15.76
C ALA A 133 -0.35 -2.38 -16.19
N ALA A 134 0.09 -1.28 -15.62
CA ALA A 134 -0.37 0.06 -15.99
C ALA A 134 -0.06 0.40 -17.46
N ALA A 135 1.16 0.12 -17.92
CA ALA A 135 1.55 0.32 -19.32
C ALA A 135 0.65 -0.48 -20.28
N LYS A 136 0.33 -1.74 -19.95
CA LYS A 136 -0.60 -2.54 -20.77
C LYS A 136 -1.99 -1.92 -20.81
N ILE A 137 -2.51 -1.42 -19.68
CA ILE A 137 -3.81 -0.73 -19.65
C ILE A 137 -3.80 0.54 -20.50
N PHE A 138 -2.75 1.36 -20.42
CA PHE A 138 -2.64 2.59 -21.20
C PHE A 138 -2.46 2.34 -22.71
N LEU A 139 -2.02 1.14 -23.08
CA LEU A 139 -1.95 0.66 -24.47
C LEU A 139 -3.18 -0.17 -24.86
N ASP A 140 -4.31 0.04 -24.18
CA ASP A 140 -5.61 -0.62 -24.42
C ASP A 140 -5.61 -2.16 -24.28
N GLY A 141 -4.63 -2.73 -23.59
CA GLY A 141 -4.59 -4.15 -23.26
C GLY A 141 -5.51 -4.53 -22.07
N PRO A 142 -6.10 -5.74 -22.07
CA PRO A 142 -6.89 -6.21 -20.93
C PRO A 142 -5.96 -6.56 -19.75
N VAL A 143 -6.25 -6.01 -18.58
CA VAL A 143 -5.62 -6.35 -17.31
C VAL A 143 -6.67 -6.29 -16.19
N PHE A 144 -6.76 -7.35 -15.42
CA PHE A 144 -7.64 -7.48 -14.26
C PHE A 144 -6.82 -7.63 -12.98
N SER A 145 -7.42 -7.31 -11.83
CA SER A 145 -6.76 -7.43 -10.51
C SER A 145 -6.30 -8.84 -10.17
N THR A 146 -6.93 -9.86 -10.74
CA THR A 146 -6.60 -11.29 -10.56
C THR A 146 -5.54 -11.80 -11.53
N ASP A 147 -5.08 -10.97 -12.48
CA ASP A 147 -4.05 -11.39 -13.43
C ASP A 147 -2.68 -11.50 -12.76
N ALA A 148 -1.77 -12.26 -13.40
CA ALA A 148 -0.45 -12.55 -12.85
C ALA A 148 0.39 -11.30 -12.56
N LEU A 149 0.27 -10.24 -13.37
CA LEU A 149 1.03 -9.01 -13.19
C LEU A 149 0.59 -8.26 -11.91
N PRO A 150 -0.67 -7.78 -11.76
CA PRO A 150 -1.13 -7.21 -10.50
C PRO A 150 -0.94 -8.16 -9.31
N GLY A 151 -1.23 -9.46 -9.47
CA GLY A 151 -1.03 -10.45 -8.41
C GLY A 151 0.41 -10.51 -7.88
N ALA A 152 1.41 -10.50 -8.77
CA ALA A 152 2.81 -10.44 -8.38
C ALA A 152 3.17 -9.12 -7.67
N GLY A 153 2.63 -7.99 -8.15
CA GLY A 153 2.80 -6.68 -7.52
C GLY A 153 2.24 -6.63 -6.11
N TYR A 154 0.99 -7.06 -5.92
CA TYR A 154 0.34 -7.12 -4.61
C TYR A 154 1.01 -8.11 -3.66
N GLY A 155 1.51 -9.25 -4.16
CA GLY A 155 2.28 -10.19 -3.35
C GLY A 155 3.57 -9.58 -2.79
N LEU A 156 4.35 -8.90 -3.63
CA LEU A 156 5.57 -8.21 -3.20
C LEU A 156 5.28 -6.99 -2.31
N LEU A 157 4.20 -6.25 -2.61
CA LEU A 157 3.71 -5.17 -1.78
C LEU A 157 3.34 -5.67 -0.38
N THR A 158 2.65 -6.81 -0.28
CA THR A 158 2.28 -7.43 1.00
C THR A 158 3.52 -7.76 1.83
N LEU A 159 4.54 -8.35 1.22
CA LEU A 159 5.81 -8.63 1.90
C LEU A 159 6.50 -7.34 2.40
N THR A 160 6.46 -6.30 1.57
CA THR A 160 6.96 -4.96 1.92
C THR A 160 6.19 -4.35 3.09
N ILE A 161 4.86 -4.46 3.09
CA ILE A 161 3.98 -3.97 4.16
C ILE A 161 4.33 -4.64 5.50
N VAL A 162 4.55 -5.96 5.51
CA VAL A 162 5.02 -6.67 6.72
C VAL A 162 6.33 -6.07 7.23
N GLY A 163 7.25 -5.75 6.30
CA GLY A 163 8.48 -5.04 6.61
C GLY A 163 8.28 -3.65 7.20
N TRP A 164 7.34 -2.86 6.66
CA TRP A 164 6.99 -1.54 7.19
C TRP A 164 6.42 -1.64 8.61
N ILE A 165 5.46 -2.55 8.83
CA ILE A 165 4.85 -2.81 10.14
C ILE A 165 5.92 -3.22 11.16
N ALA A 166 6.78 -4.18 10.82
CA ALA A 166 7.84 -4.62 11.71
C ALA A 166 8.82 -3.48 12.05
N THR A 167 9.13 -2.61 11.08
CA THR A 167 10.04 -1.47 11.26
C THR A 167 9.46 -0.43 12.23
N ILE A 168 8.18 -0.07 12.08
CA ILE A 168 7.55 0.94 12.95
C ILE A 168 7.35 0.37 14.36
N LEU A 169 6.87 -0.87 14.50
CA LEU A 169 6.62 -1.47 15.82
C LEU A 169 7.90 -1.69 16.63
N ARG A 170 9.02 -2.06 16.00
CA ARG A 170 10.33 -2.16 16.69
C ARG A 170 10.84 -0.84 17.24
N ARG A 171 10.38 0.28 16.67
CA ARG A 171 10.75 1.64 17.12
C ARG A 171 9.74 2.23 18.10
N THR A 172 8.66 1.51 18.36
CA THR A 172 7.63 1.88 19.33
C THR A 172 7.99 1.25 20.68
N PRO A 173 8.42 2.03 21.68
CA PRO A 173 8.63 1.49 23.03
C PRO A 173 7.26 1.14 23.63
N VAL A 174 6.95 -0.15 23.70
CA VAL A 174 5.82 -0.66 24.49
C VAL A 174 6.25 -0.61 25.95
N LYS A 175 5.49 0.07 26.80
CA LYS A 175 5.70 -0.03 28.26
C LYS A 175 5.32 -1.45 28.68
N ASP A 176 6.28 -2.20 29.20
CA ASP A 176 5.97 -3.40 29.97
C ASP A 176 5.18 -2.97 31.21
N ASN A 177 3.90 -3.29 31.22
CA ASN A 177 3.10 -3.19 32.44
C ASN A 177 3.44 -4.43 33.28
N GLY A 178 4.46 -4.30 34.13
CA GLY A 178 4.68 -5.18 35.27
C GLY A 178 3.66 -4.95 36.37
#